data_AF-A0A2D9IVM0-F1
#
_entry.id   AF-A0A2D9IVM0-F1
#
_cell.length_a   1.000
_cell.length_b   1.000
_cell.length_c   1.000
_cell.angle_alpha   90.00
_cell.angle_beta   90.00
_cell.angle_gamma   90.00
#
_symmetry.space_group_name_H-M   'P 1'
#
loop_
_entity.id
_entity.type
_entity.pdbx_description
1 polymer ?
#
loop_
_entity_poly.entity_id
_entity_poly.type
_entity_poly.pdbx_seq_one_letter_code
_entity_poly.pdbx_strand_id
1 'polypeptide(L)'
;MKKIQAYYILFFACMVSRLVSSINYIEDIDSLRFALSLYEYNISNLQPHFPGYPVFCFFVKIMYSVFENMGIAFSIIGGISTFAVIYFSLKITSTEIISLDGAFLSFIV
;
A
#
# COMPACT_ATOMS: atom_id res chain seq x y z
N MET A 1 -0.03 19.56 18.42
CA MET A 1 0.53 18.99 17.17
C MET A 1 -0.11 19.69 15.98
N LYS A 2 0.63 20.07 14.95
CA LYS A 2 0.04 20.66 13.72
C LYS A 2 -0.55 19.54 12.84
N LYS A 3 -1.61 19.81 12.08
CA LYS A 3 -2.25 18.83 11.17
C LYS A 3 -1.25 18.15 10.24
N ILE A 4 -0.35 18.93 9.66
CA ILE A 4 0.70 18.42 8.77
C ILE A 4 1.64 17.43 9.47
N GLN A 5 1.98 17.66 10.74
CA GLN A 5 2.82 16.76 11.53
C GLN A 5 2.11 15.44 11.79
N ALA A 6 0.80 15.48 12.07
CA ALA A 6 -0.02 14.28 12.25
C ALA A 6 -0.04 13.41 10.99
N TYR A 7 -0.16 14.01 9.81
CA TYR A 7 -0.10 13.27 8.55
C TYR A 7 1.27 12.63 8.30
N TYR A 8 2.37 13.31 8.60
CA TYR A 8 3.70 12.69 8.48
C TYR A 8 3.87 11.53 9.45
N ILE A 9 3.46 11.69 10.71
CA ILE A 9 3.52 10.62 11.71
C ILE A 9 2.69 9.42 11.23
N LEU A 10 1.48 9.65 10.73
CA LEU A 10 0.63 8.60 10.20
C LEU A 10 1.28 7.90 9.00
N PHE A 11 1.84 8.66 8.05
CA PHE A 11 2.53 8.10 6.88
C PHE A 11 3.68 7.18 7.31
N PHE A 12 4.54 7.64 8.22
CA PHE A 12 5.63 6.82 8.74
C PHE A 12 5.12 5.61 9.53
N ALA A 13 4.05 5.76 10.31
CA ALA A 13 3.44 4.65 11.04
C ALA A 13 2.92 3.57 10.07
N CYS A 14 2.23 3.95 8.98
CA CYS A 14 1.78 3.03 7.94
C CYS A 14 2.97 2.31 7.28
N MET A 15 4.03 3.05 6.91
CA MET A 15 5.23 2.48 6.30
C MET A 15 5.94 1.48 7.21
N VAL A 16 6.20 1.87 8.46
CA VAL A 16 6.89 1.02 9.44
C VAL A 16 6.05 -0.20 9.77
N SER A 17 4.75 -0.03 10.01
CA SER A 17 3.84 -1.13 10.29
C SER A 17 3.89 -2.19 9.18
N ARG A 18 3.78 -1.76 7.90
CA ARG A 18 3.80 -2.68 6.75
C ARG A 18 5.16 -3.32 6.50
N LEU A 19 6.26 -2.63 6.80
CA LEU A 19 7.60 -3.23 6.70
C LEU A 19 7.83 -4.28 7.79
N VAL A 20 7.41 -4.01 9.03
CA VAL A 20 7.54 -4.95 10.15
C VAL A 20 6.66 -6.18 9.96
N SER A 21 5.46 -6.01 9.39
CA SER A 21 4.54 -7.12 9.07
C SER A 21 4.71 -7.68 7.65
N SER A 22 5.86 -7.44 7.01
CA SER A 22 6.12 -7.90 5.64
C SER A 22 6.01 -9.43 5.53
N ILE A 23 5.21 -9.88 4.57
CA ILE A 23 5.05 -11.29 4.23
C ILE A 23 6.03 -11.63 3.11
N ASN A 24 7.00 -12.50 3.42
CA ASN A 24 8.09 -12.86 2.51
C ASN A 24 7.90 -14.23 1.84
N TYR A 25 6.70 -14.79 1.92
CA TYR A 25 6.32 -16.06 1.29
C TYR A 25 4.99 -15.88 0.54
N ILE A 26 4.68 -16.84 -0.32
CA ILE A 26 3.39 -16.87 -1.03
C ILE A 26 2.37 -17.51 -0.10
N GLU A 27 1.43 -16.71 0.41
CA GLU A 27 0.42 -17.17 1.36
C GLU A 27 -0.76 -17.87 0.67
N ASP A 28 -1.19 -17.35 -0.47
CA ASP A 28 -2.31 -17.87 -1.24
C ASP A 28 -2.14 -17.65 -2.76
N ILE A 29 -3.15 -18.06 -3.52
CA ILE A 29 -3.14 -17.97 -4.99
C ILE A 29 -3.14 -16.51 -5.49
N ASP A 30 -3.66 -15.57 -4.72
CA ASP A 30 -3.68 -14.16 -5.11
C ASP A 30 -2.32 -13.51 -4.84
N SER A 31 -1.68 -13.85 -3.72
CA SER A 31 -0.29 -13.53 -3.41
C SER A 31 0.65 -14.06 -4.50
N LEU A 32 0.39 -15.28 -5.02
CA LEU A 32 1.12 -15.82 -6.16
C LEU A 32 0.91 -14.96 -7.42
N ARG A 33 -0.31 -14.51 -7.72
CA ARG A 33 -0.59 -13.64 -8.88
C ARG A 33 0.12 -12.29 -8.75
N PHE A 34 0.15 -11.70 -7.56
CA PHE A 34 0.91 -10.48 -7.30
C PHE A 34 2.41 -10.69 -7.47
N ALA A 35 2.95 -11.81 -6.95
CA ALA A 35 4.34 -12.18 -7.13
C ALA A 35 4.71 -12.37 -8.61
N LEU A 36 3.92 -13.16 -9.35
CA LEU A 36 4.10 -13.37 -10.80
C LEU A 36 4.01 -12.07 -11.59
N SER A 37 3.22 -11.09 -11.12
CA SER A 37 3.12 -9.79 -11.79
C SER A 37 4.43 -9.00 -11.85
N LEU A 38 5.40 -9.31 -10.98
CA LEU A 38 6.75 -8.74 -11.05
C LEU A 38 7.52 -9.25 -12.26
N TYR A 39 7.29 -10.51 -12.66
CA TYR A 39 8.08 -11.20 -13.68
C TYR A 39 7.34 -11.35 -15.02
N GLU A 40 6.05 -11.70 -14.99
CA GLU A 40 5.27 -12.16 -16.15
C GLU A 40 4.11 -11.23 -16.53
N TYR A 41 4.21 -9.93 -16.21
CA TYR A 41 3.20 -8.95 -16.64
C TYR A 41 3.11 -8.86 -18.17
N ASN A 42 1.98 -9.27 -18.74
CA ASN A 42 1.70 -9.21 -20.17
C ASN A 42 0.21 -8.94 -20.43
N ILE A 43 -0.08 -7.71 -20.90
CA ILE A 43 -1.44 -7.26 -21.21
C ILE A 43 -2.05 -8.06 -22.37
N SER A 44 -1.25 -8.42 -23.39
CA SER A 44 -1.72 -9.21 -24.54
C SER A 44 -2.17 -10.61 -24.13
N ASN A 45 -1.57 -11.17 -23.08
CA ASN A 45 -1.97 -12.46 -22.50
C ASN A 45 -3.03 -12.32 -21.41
N LEU A 46 -3.56 -11.11 -21.16
CA LEU A 46 -4.48 -10.80 -20.05
C LEU A 46 -3.92 -11.23 -18.68
N GLN A 47 -2.60 -11.09 -18.51
CA GLN A 47 -1.89 -11.50 -17.31
C GLN A 47 -1.27 -10.28 -16.62
N PRO A 48 -1.60 -10.04 -15.35
CA PRO A 48 -2.58 -10.72 -14.49
C PRO A 48 -4.04 -10.27 -14.75
N HIS A 49 -4.98 -11.18 -14.50
CA HIS A 49 -6.39 -11.10 -14.91
C HIS A 49 -7.25 -10.04 -14.17
N PHE A 50 -6.77 -9.43 -13.09
CA PHE A 50 -7.62 -8.57 -12.24
C PHE A 50 -7.58 -7.08 -12.64
N PRO A 51 -8.71 -6.34 -12.60
CA PRO A 51 -8.73 -4.90 -12.83
C PRO A 51 -7.85 -4.16 -11.81
N GLY A 52 -7.14 -3.12 -12.26
CA GLY A 52 -6.27 -2.29 -11.41
C GLY A 52 -4.81 -2.77 -11.30
N TYR A 53 -4.50 -4.00 -11.74
CA TYR A 53 -3.13 -4.51 -11.73
C TYR A 53 -2.14 -3.70 -12.57
N PRO A 54 -2.46 -3.12 -13.75
CA PRO A 54 -1.48 -2.33 -14.49
C PRO A 54 -0.82 -1.21 -13.66
N VAL A 55 -1.63 -0.53 -12.84
CA VAL A 55 -1.15 0.54 -11.96
C VAL A 55 -0.29 -0.03 -10.84
N PHE A 56 -0.76 -1.10 -10.19
CA PHE A 56 0.01 -1.80 -9.16
C PHE A 56 1.35 -2.30 -9.72
N CYS A 57 1.32 -3.06 -10.83
CA CYS A 57 2.47 -3.63 -11.53
C CYS A 57 3.48 -2.55 -11.89
N PHE A 58 3.04 -1.39 -12.37
CA PHE A 58 3.92 -0.28 -12.69
C PHE A 58 4.70 0.19 -11.45
N PHE A 59 4.01 0.55 -10.37
CA PHE A 59 4.67 1.07 -9.17
C PHE A 59 5.50 0.02 -8.43
N VAL A 60 4.98 -1.20 -8.33
CA VAL A 60 5.66 -2.28 -7.61
C VAL A 60 6.92 -2.75 -8.34
N LYS A 61 6.94 -2.73 -9.68
CA LYS A 61 8.14 -3.02 -10.46
C LYS A 61 9.23 -1.97 -10.27
N ILE A 62 8.86 -0.69 -10.16
CA ILE A 62 9.83 0.36 -9.83
C ILE A 62 10.44 0.08 -8.46
N MET A 63 9.62 -0.19 -7.44
CA MET A 63 10.13 -0.52 -6.10
C MET A 63 11.00 -1.78 -6.13
N TYR A 64 10.55 -2.83 -6.81
CA TYR A 64 11.29 -4.08 -6.91
C TYR A 64 12.62 -3.90 -7.66
N SER A 65 12.70 -3.04 -8.68
CA SER A 65 13.96 -2.73 -9.38
C SER A 65 14.99 -2.02 -8.51
N VAL A 66 14.57 -1.38 -7.42
CA VAL A 66 15.45 -0.65 -6.49
C VAL A 66 15.89 -1.54 -5.32
N PHE A 67 14.97 -2.36 -4.79
CA PHE A 67 15.21 -3.14 -3.58
C PHE A 67 15.51 -4.63 -3.84
N GLU A 68 15.20 -5.14 -5.03
CA GLU A 68 15.32 -6.55 -5.44
C GLU A 68 14.67 -7.54 -4.47
N ASN A 69 13.72 -7.07 -3.66
CA ASN A 69 13.05 -7.85 -2.64
C ASN A 69 11.54 -7.64 -2.75
N MET A 70 10.81 -8.74 -2.97
CA MET A 70 9.36 -8.71 -3.16
C MET A 70 8.62 -8.20 -1.91
N GLY A 71 8.99 -8.68 -0.73
CA GLY A 71 8.36 -8.26 0.52
C GLY A 71 8.51 -6.77 0.77
N ILE A 72 9.73 -6.24 0.62
CA ILE A 72 10.00 -4.80 0.76
C ILE A 72 9.20 -3.99 -0.27
N ALA A 73 9.22 -4.40 -1.55
CA ALA A 73 8.47 -3.70 -2.59
C ALA A 73 6.96 -3.68 -2.30
N PHE A 74 6.39 -4.82 -1.87
CA PHE A 74 4.96 -4.93 -1.56
C PHE A 74 4.61 -4.13 -0.30
N SER A 75 5.44 -4.17 0.73
CA SER A 75 5.25 -3.41 1.97
C SER A 75 5.29 -1.90 1.73
N ILE A 76 6.17 -1.40 0.86
CA ILE A 76 6.23 0.03 0.51
C ILE A 76 4.94 0.45 -0.20
N ILE A 77 4.52 -0.29 -1.24
CA ILE A 77 3.28 0.01 -1.96
C ILE A 77 2.06 -0.11 -1.04
N GLY A 78 2.02 -1.11 -0.17
CA GLY A 78 0.97 -1.29 0.82
C GLY A 78 0.92 -0.16 1.84
N GLY A 79 2.07 0.31 2.33
CA GLY A 79 2.18 1.44 3.26
C GLY A 79 1.66 2.75 2.67
N ILE A 80 2.10 3.08 1.45
CA ILE A 80 1.60 4.25 0.70
C ILE A 80 0.09 4.15 0.46
N SER A 81 -0.39 2.98 0.03
CA SER A 81 -1.80 2.75 -0.25
C SER A 81 -2.67 2.87 1.01
N THR A 82 -2.22 2.33 2.14
CA THR A 82 -2.94 2.40 3.42
C THR A 82 -3.07 3.87 3.86
N PHE A 83 -1.97 4.63 3.81
CA PHE A 83 -2.01 6.06 4.10
C PHE A 83 -2.96 6.82 3.17
N ALA A 84 -2.93 6.53 1.86
CA ALA A 84 -3.82 7.17 0.90
C ALA A 84 -5.30 6.89 1.22
N VAL A 85 -5.65 5.65 1.55
CA VAL A 85 -7.02 5.27 1.95
C VAL A 85 -7.45 6.06 3.19
N ILE A 86 -6.63 6.13 4.23
CA ILE A 86 -6.94 6.93 5.43
C ILE A 86 -7.12 8.41 5.09
N TYR A 87 -6.17 8.98 4.35
CA TYR A 87 -6.16 10.39 3.99
C TYR A 87 -7.41 10.79 3.19
N PHE A 88 -7.78 10.00 2.19
CA PHE A 88 -8.97 10.27 1.38
C PHE A 88 -10.25 9.96 2.15
N SER A 89 -10.26 8.97 3.04
CA SER A 89 -11.42 8.70 3.92
C SER A 89 -11.71 9.91 4.82
N LEU A 90 -10.69 10.46 5.49
CA LEU A 90 -10.81 11.69 6.29
C LEU A 90 -11.36 12.87 5.46
N LYS A 91 -10.92 13.01 4.20
CA LYS A 91 -11.44 14.05 3.30
C LYS A 91 -12.90 13.84 2.94
N ILE A 92 -13.29 12.61 2.60
CA ILE A 92 -14.67 12.26 2.22
C ILE A 92 -15.61 12.52 3.39
N THR A 93 -15.19 12.17 4.61
CA THR A 93 -15.97 12.40 5.83
C THR A 93 -15.84 13.83 6.37
N SER A 94 -15.02 14.69 5.76
CA SER A 94 -14.71 16.04 6.23
C SER A 94 -14.25 16.08 7.70
N THR A 95 -13.56 15.03 8.15
CA THR A 95 -13.05 14.90 9.53
C THR A 95 -11.59 15.31 9.60
N GLU A 96 -11.20 15.93 10.72
CA GLU A 96 -9.82 16.32 10.94
C GLU A 96 -9.02 15.17 11.57
N ILE A 97 -7.80 14.91 11.13
CA ILE A 97 -6.93 13.85 11.69
C ILE A 97 -6.67 14.00 13.20
N ILE A 98 -6.72 15.23 13.72
CA ILE A 98 -6.47 15.52 15.15
C ILE A 98 -7.75 15.31 15.99
N SER A 99 -8.94 15.30 15.38
CA SER A 99 -10.17 15.04 16.12
C SER A 99 -10.21 13.58 16.58
N LEU A 100 -11.01 13.30 17.62
CA LEU A 100 -11.19 11.95 18.12
C LEU A 100 -11.76 11.02 17.03
N ASP A 101 -12.72 11.50 16.25
CA ASP A 101 -13.32 10.75 15.14
C ASP A 101 -12.30 10.47 14.03
N GLY A 102 -11.44 11.44 13.71
CA GLY A 102 -10.39 11.26 12.71
C GLY A 102 -9.29 10.31 13.15
N ALA A 103 -8.90 10.37 14.42
CA ALA A 103 -7.95 9.43 15.02
C ALA A 103 -8.52 8.00 15.04
N PHE A 104 -9.80 7.85 15.41
CA PHE A 104 -10.51 6.58 15.40
C PHE A 104 -10.61 5.99 13.99
N LEU A 105 -11.00 6.80 13.01
CA LEU A 105 -11.07 6.39 11.61
C LEU A 105 -9.69 5.96 11.08
N SER A 106 -8.65 6.71 11.41
CA SER A 106 -7.27 6.39 11.02
C SER A 106 -6.75 5.10 11.66
N PHE A 107 -7.30 4.67 12.79
CA PHE A 107 -6.89 3.47 13.51
C PHE A 107 -7.57 2.19 12.97
N ILE A 108 -8.80 2.31 12.47
CA ILE A 108 -9.57 1.16 11.96
C ILE A 108 -9.10 0.68 10.59
N VAL A 109 -8.56 1.58 9.77
CA VAL A 109 -8.05 1.30 8.43
C VAL A 109 -6.62 0.79 8.50
#